data_AF-M3IT83-F1
#
_entry.id   AF-M3IT83-F1
#
_cell.length_a   1.000
_cell.length_b   1.000
_cell.length_c   1.000
_cell.angle_alpha   90.00
_cell.angle_beta   90.00
_cell.angle_gamma   90.00
#
_symmetry.space_group_name_H-M   'P 1'
#
loop_
_entity.id
_entity.type
_entity.pdbx_description
1 polymer ?
#
loop_
_entity_poly.entity_id
_entity_poly.type
_entity_poly.pdbx_seq_one_letter_code
_entity_poly.pdbx_strand_id
1 'polypeptide(L)'
;MVFQGNTSTLPVTLEEMIYHTKAVRRGAPDKFLIADLPFLSYQTSIEEGIRSAGKIMKESDCDAVKIEGGSEFICELVSILKQIGVPVMGHLGLTPQSVHVFGGHRVQGKGEESSSKLLKESISLFESGVFSMVLEMIPAELGKK
;
A
#
# COMPACT_ATOMS: atom_id res chain seq x y z
N MET A 1 4.62 8.03 -13.02
CA MET A 1 5.92 8.72 -13.06
C MET A 1 6.89 8.09 -14.06
N VAL A 2 7.54 6.95 -13.75
CA VAL A 2 8.61 6.40 -14.61
C VAL A 2 8.13 5.95 -16.00
N PHE A 3 7.03 5.20 -16.06
CA PHE A 3 6.53 4.66 -17.33
C PHE A 3 5.63 5.66 -18.08
N GLN A 4 4.62 6.20 -17.39
CA GLN A 4 3.62 7.09 -17.98
C GLN A 4 4.06 8.56 -18.09
N GLY A 5 5.17 8.96 -17.47
CA GLY A 5 5.59 10.37 -17.44
C GLY A 5 4.77 11.32 -16.55
N ASN A 6 3.73 10.81 -15.86
CA ASN A 6 2.93 11.59 -14.91
C ASN A 6 3.78 12.21 -13.79
N THR A 7 3.39 13.39 -13.30
CA THR A 7 4.08 14.12 -12.23
C THR A 7 3.86 13.52 -10.83
N SER A 8 2.85 12.66 -10.67
CA SER A 8 2.57 11.89 -9.46
C SER A 8 2.05 10.48 -9.82
N THR A 9 1.75 9.67 -8.81
CA THR A 9 1.12 8.34 -8.96
C THR A 9 -0.41 8.41 -8.93
N LEU A 10 -1.01 9.56 -8.60
CA LEU A 10 -2.46 9.71 -8.46
C LEU A 10 -3.28 9.39 -9.72
N PRO A 11 -2.80 9.66 -10.95
CA PRO A 11 -3.58 9.35 -12.15
C PRO A 11 -3.61 7.85 -12.51
N VAL A 12 -2.80 7.01 -11.86
CA VAL A 12 -2.70 5.58 -12.21
C VAL A 12 -4.01 4.87 -11.86
N THR A 13 -4.54 4.08 -12.79
CA THR A 13 -5.80 3.35 -12.58
C THR A 13 -5.57 1.90 -12.15
N LEU A 14 -6.63 1.25 -11.66
CA LEU A 14 -6.60 -0.17 -11.31
C LEU A 14 -6.34 -1.05 -12.55
N GLU A 15 -6.93 -0.70 -13.69
CA GLU A 15 -6.73 -1.39 -14.97
C GLU A 15 -5.28 -1.31 -15.45
N GLU A 16 -4.62 -0.17 -15.26
CA GLU A 16 -3.21 -0.01 -15.59
C GLU A 16 -2.32 -0.86 -14.68
N MET A 17 -2.61 -0.90 -13.37
CA MET A 17 -1.91 -1.77 -12.43
C MET A 17 -2.09 -3.25 -12.79
N ILE A 18 -3.32 -3.67 -13.17
CA ILE A 18 -3.60 -5.03 -13.65
C ILE A 18 -2.79 -5.34 -14.91
N TYR A 19 -2.78 -4.44 -15.89
CA TYR A 19 -2.05 -4.62 -17.15
C TYR A 19 -0.55 -4.88 -16.90
N HIS A 20 0.09 -4.03 -16.09
CA HIS A 20 1.50 -4.18 -15.77
C HIS A 20 1.78 -5.43 -14.96
N THR A 21 0.93 -5.77 -13.99
CA THR A 21 1.11 -6.95 -13.15
C THR A 21 1.02 -8.24 -13.98
N LYS A 22 0.09 -8.33 -14.94
CA LYS A 22 0.02 -9.44 -15.91
C LYS A 22 1.27 -9.57 -16.78
N ALA A 23 1.87 -8.44 -17.17
CA ALA A 23 3.12 -8.45 -17.91
C ALA A 23 4.27 -9.03 -17.06
N VAL A 24 4.37 -8.61 -15.79
CA VAL A 24 5.38 -9.10 -14.85
C VAL A 24 5.19 -10.58 -14.53
N ARG A 25 3.97 -11.04 -14.20
CA ARG A 25 3.71 -12.46 -13.94
C ARG A 25 4.17 -13.36 -15.09
N ARG A 26 3.90 -12.98 -16.35
CA ARG A 26 4.37 -13.74 -17.52
C ARG A 26 5.90 -13.79 -17.65
N GLY A 27 6.60 -12.73 -17.25
CA GLY A 27 8.07 -12.67 -17.26
C GLY A 27 8.74 -13.32 -16.04
N ALA A 28 8.01 -13.48 -14.94
CA ALA A 28 8.51 -13.98 -13.67
C ALA A 28 7.49 -14.94 -13.00
N PRO A 29 7.19 -16.09 -13.64
CA PRO A 29 6.09 -16.96 -13.23
C PRO A 29 6.25 -17.50 -11.80
N ASP A 30 7.48 -17.76 -11.36
CA ASP A 30 7.77 -18.40 -10.07
C ASP A 30 8.19 -17.41 -8.96
N LYS A 31 7.99 -16.09 -9.18
CA LYS A 31 8.34 -15.07 -8.19
C LYS A 31 7.10 -14.62 -7.41
N PHE A 32 7.31 -14.34 -6.13
CA PHE A 32 6.30 -13.70 -5.29
C PHE A 32 6.05 -12.27 -5.79
N LEU A 33 4.84 -11.99 -6.23
CA LEU A 33 4.45 -10.76 -6.90
C LEU A 33 3.44 -9.98 -6.07
N ILE A 34 3.78 -8.74 -5.75
CA ILE A 34 2.91 -7.82 -5.01
C ILE A 34 2.44 -6.74 -5.98
N ALA A 35 1.13 -6.51 -6.03
CA ALA A 35 0.55 -5.44 -6.83
C ALA A 35 0.06 -4.30 -5.93
N ASP A 36 0.35 -3.06 -6.32
CA ASP A 36 -0.17 -1.89 -5.61
C ASP A 36 -1.66 -1.69 -5.90
N LEU A 37 -2.44 -1.37 -4.87
CA LEU A 37 -3.74 -0.74 -5.08
C LEU A 37 -3.54 0.77 -5.31
N PRO A 38 -3.95 1.30 -6.47
CA PRO A 38 -3.72 2.70 -6.79
C PRO A 38 -4.63 3.63 -5.99
N PHE A 39 -4.31 4.92 -6.01
CA PHE A 39 -5.07 5.95 -5.32
C PHE A 39 -6.56 5.89 -5.65
N LEU A 40 -7.39 6.08 -4.62
CA LEU A 40 -8.85 6.06 -4.65
C LEU A 40 -9.50 4.71 -5.02
N SER A 41 -8.72 3.65 -5.26
CA SER A 41 -9.28 2.30 -5.51
C SER A 41 -9.69 1.56 -4.25
N TYR A 42 -9.26 2.01 -3.07
CA TYR A 42 -9.55 1.33 -1.80
C TYR A 42 -9.93 2.26 -0.64
N GLN A 43 -9.73 3.57 -0.81
CA GLN A 43 -9.95 4.58 0.23
C GLN A 43 -11.41 5.06 0.32
N THR A 44 -12.24 4.77 -0.70
CA THR A 44 -13.61 5.29 -0.80
C THR A 44 -14.60 4.55 0.10
N SER A 45 -14.42 3.24 0.25
CA SER A 45 -15.18 2.39 1.17
C SER A 45 -14.49 1.04 1.35
N ILE A 46 -14.84 0.33 2.42
CA ILE A 46 -14.38 -1.05 2.65
C ILE A 46 -14.79 -1.97 1.49
N GLU A 47 -16.02 -1.83 0.99
CA GLU A 47 -16.52 -2.64 -0.13
C GLU A 47 -15.68 -2.44 -1.39
N GLU A 48 -15.35 -1.20 -1.73
CA GLU A 48 -14.54 -0.89 -2.91
C GLU A 48 -13.10 -1.41 -2.76
N GLY A 49 -12.51 -1.29 -1.56
CA GLY A 49 -11.21 -1.87 -1.26
C GLY A 49 -11.18 -3.40 -1.46
N ILE A 50 -12.22 -4.09 -1.03
CA ILE A 50 -12.37 -5.55 -1.23
C ILE A 50 -12.53 -5.87 -2.73
N ARG A 51 -13.38 -5.13 -3.46
CA ARG A 51 -13.59 -5.32 -4.90
C ARG A 51 -12.30 -5.11 -5.69
N SER A 52 -11.56 -4.04 -5.41
CA SER A 52 -10.29 -3.73 -6.07
C SER A 52 -9.23 -4.78 -5.80
N ALA A 53 -9.05 -5.19 -4.53
CA ALA A 53 -8.11 -6.25 -4.16
C ALA A 53 -8.44 -7.59 -4.84
N GLY A 54 -9.72 -7.98 -4.82
CA GLY A 54 -10.17 -9.20 -5.49
C GLY A 54 -9.99 -9.14 -7.02
N LYS A 55 -10.29 -7.98 -7.64
CA LYS A 55 -10.13 -7.79 -9.09
C LYS A 55 -8.68 -7.92 -9.51
N ILE A 56 -7.76 -7.19 -8.85
CA ILE A 56 -6.35 -7.21 -9.25
C ILE A 56 -5.73 -8.60 -9.09
N MET A 57 -6.00 -9.31 -8.00
CA MET A 57 -5.47 -10.66 -7.80
C MET A 57 -6.02 -11.63 -8.86
N LYS A 58 -7.33 -11.64 -9.10
CA LYS A 58 -7.96 -12.57 -10.07
C LYS A 58 -7.51 -12.33 -11.50
N GLU A 59 -7.35 -11.07 -11.91
CA GLU A 59 -7.03 -10.74 -13.29
C GLU A 59 -5.54 -10.77 -13.60
N SER A 60 -4.69 -10.61 -12.58
CA SER A 60 -3.23 -10.50 -12.73
C SER A 60 -2.41 -11.66 -12.19
N ASP A 61 -3.03 -12.52 -11.37
CA ASP A 61 -2.37 -13.66 -10.72
C ASP A 61 -1.20 -13.20 -9.82
N CYS A 62 -1.34 -12.04 -9.16
CA CYS A 62 -0.41 -11.61 -8.12
C CYS A 62 -0.71 -12.31 -6.79
N ASP A 63 0.33 -12.45 -5.96
CA ASP A 63 0.26 -13.22 -4.71
C ASP A 63 -0.23 -12.37 -3.53
N ALA A 64 -0.10 -11.05 -3.63
CA ALA A 64 -0.48 -10.11 -2.59
C ALA A 64 -0.79 -8.72 -3.14
N VAL A 65 -1.42 -7.88 -2.33
CA VAL A 65 -1.64 -6.46 -2.62
C VAL A 65 -0.85 -5.56 -1.66
N LYS A 66 -0.46 -4.37 -2.09
CA LYS A 66 0.10 -3.31 -1.24
C LYS A 66 -0.88 -2.15 -1.08
N ILE A 67 -1.01 -1.67 0.16
CA ILE A 67 -1.93 -0.61 0.57
C ILE A 67 -1.17 0.45 1.38
N GLU A 68 -1.40 1.72 1.09
CA GLU A 68 -0.80 2.84 1.81
C GLU A 68 -1.71 3.37 2.93
N GLY A 69 -1.11 3.65 4.09
CA GLY A 69 -1.76 4.29 5.24
C GLY A 69 -1.87 3.41 6.48
N GLY A 70 -2.02 4.05 7.64
CA GLY A 70 -2.14 3.41 8.95
C GLY A 70 -3.34 3.90 9.77
N SER A 71 -4.34 4.50 9.11
CA SER A 71 -5.57 4.94 9.79
C SER A 71 -6.41 3.75 10.23
N GLU A 72 -7.35 3.99 11.16
CA GLU A 72 -8.30 2.97 11.61
C GLU A 72 -9.10 2.36 10.46
N PHE A 73 -9.52 3.17 9.48
CA PHE A 73 -10.18 2.70 8.27
C PHE A 73 -9.32 1.71 7.47
N ILE A 74 -8.03 1.99 7.31
CA ILE A 74 -7.11 1.08 6.60
C ILE A 74 -6.88 -0.20 7.40
N CYS A 75 -6.75 -0.08 8.73
CA CYS A 75 -6.64 -1.23 9.62
C CYS A 75 -7.86 -2.15 9.52
N GLU A 76 -9.07 -1.59 9.49
CA GLU A 76 -10.32 -2.34 9.28
C GLU A 76 -10.32 -3.07 7.93
N LEU A 77 -9.98 -2.39 6.84
CA LEU A 77 -9.89 -2.99 5.51
C LEU A 77 -8.90 -4.17 5.50
N VAL A 78 -7.70 -3.98 6.05
CA VAL A 78 -6.66 -5.02 6.13
C VAL A 78 -7.16 -6.24 6.89
N SER A 79 -7.82 -6.04 8.03
CA SER A 79 -8.38 -7.13 8.84
C SER A 79 -9.38 -7.97 8.05
N ILE A 80 -10.27 -7.33 7.29
CA ILE A 80 -11.24 -8.03 6.46
C ILE A 80 -10.55 -8.76 5.30
N LEU A 81 -9.62 -8.10 4.59
CA LEU A 81 -8.84 -8.71 3.51
C LEU A 81 -8.12 -9.98 3.97
N LYS A 82 -7.49 -9.94 5.14
CA LYS A 82 -6.87 -11.12 5.76
C LYS A 82 -7.88 -12.25 6.00
N GLN A 83 -9.04 -11.93 6.57
CA GLN A 83 -10.08 -12.94 6.87
C GLN A 83 -10.62 -13.64 5.62
N ILE A 84 -10.63 -12.95 4.47
CA ILE A 84 -11.07 -13.50 3.18
C ILE A 84 -9.92 -14.05 2.33
N GLY A 85 -8.70 -14.13 2.88
CA GLY A 85 -7.56 -14.78 2.24
C GLY A 85 -6.76 -13.92 1.27
N VAL A 86 -6.85 -12.58 1.36
CA VAL A 86 -6.03 -11.64 0.58
C VAL A 86 -4.81 -11.21 1.42
N PRO A 87 -3.57 -11.59 1.03
CA PRO A 87 -2.37 -11.14 1.72
C PRO A 87 -2.10 -9.66 1.43
N VAL A 88 -1.84 -8.89 2.48
CA VAL A 88 -1.58 -7.44 2.38
C VAL A 88 -0.18 -7.09 2.87
N MET A 89 0.57 -6.37 2.05
CA MET A 89 1.75 -5.60 2.46
C MET A 89 1.30 -4.18 2.82
N GLY A 90 1.58 -3.75 4.05
CA GLY A 90 1.33 -2.36 4.45
C GLY A 90 2.39 -1.40 3.91
N HIS A 91 2.06 -0.13 3.81
CA HIS A 91 3.01 0.93 3.48
C HIS A 91 2.80 2.15 4.37
N LEU A 92 3.81 2.46 5.19
CA LEU A 92 3.86 3.61 6.09
C LEU A 92 5.11 4.47 5.83
N GLY A 93 5.16 5.63 6.49
CA GLY A 93 6.15 6.66 6.24
C GLY A 93 5.63 7.60 5.17
N LEU A 94 6.47 7.94 4.20
CA LEU A 94 6.05 8.69 3.03
C LEU A 94 5.17 7.79 2.15
N THR A 95 3.87 8.07 2.12
CA THR A 95 2.90 7.43 1.23
C THR A 95 2.63 8.34 0.01
N PRO A 96 3.19 8.07 -1.19
CA PRO A 96 3.09 8.97 -2.33
C PRO A 96 1.66 9.28 -2.78
N GLN A 97 0.68 8.42 -2.48
CA GLN A 97 -0.74 8.70 -2.74
C GLN A 97 -1.28 9.86 -1.90
N SER A 98 -0.54 10.30 -0.88
CA SER A 98 -0.84 11.46 -0.03
C SER A 98 0.11 12.64 -0.28
N VAL A 99 0.81 12.68 -1.43
CA VAL A 99 1.82 13.71 -1.75
C VAL A 99 1.30 15.15 -1.59
N HIS A 100 0.03 15.42 -1.92
CA HIS A 100 -0.55 16.75 -1.76
C HIS A 100 -0.86 17.10 -0.29
N VAL A 101 -1.20 16.11 0.54
CA VAL A 101 -1.39 16.29 1.99
C VAL A 101 -0.05 16.59 2.66
N PHE A 102 1.02 15.91 2.23
CA PHE A 102 2.37 16.15 2.74
C PHE A 102 3.04 17.41 2.20
N GLY A 103 2.50 18.02 1.13
CA GLY A 103 3.14 19.14 0.46
C GLY A 103 4.47 18.75 -0.20
N GLY A 104 4.52 17.55 -0.80
CA GLY A 104 5.68 16.97 -1.48
C GLY A 104 6.31 15.78 -0.75
N HIS A 105 7.42 15.29 -1.30
CA HIS A 105 8.17 14.16 -0.74
C HIS A 105 9.02 14.63 0.45
N ARG A 106 8.52 14.49 1.68
CA ARG A 106 9.19 14.90 2.92
C ARG A 106 9.37 13.74 3.89
N VAL A 107 10.49 13.73 4.61
CA VAL A 107 10.81 12.67 5.59
C VAL A 107 9.74 12.63 6.67
N GLN A 108 9.18 11.45 6.91
CA GLN A 108 8.15 11.22 7.94
C GLN A 108 8.78 10.68 9.23
N GLY A 109 8.12 10.85 10.37
CA GLY A 109 8.64 10.37 11.66
C GLY A 109 9.76 11.22 12.25
N LYS A 110 9.91 12.49 11.82
CA LYS A 110 10.85 13.44 12.42
C LYS A 110 10.23 14.08 13.67
N GLY A 111 10.97 14.03 14.78
CA GLY A 111 10.50 14.50 16.08
C GLY A 111 9.66 13.45 16.82
N GLU A 112 9.57 13.62 18.13
CA GLU A 112 9.01 12.62 19.05
C GLU A 112 7.55 12.28 18.72
N GLU A 113 6.72 13.28 18.49
CA GLU A 113 5.30 13.12 18.17
C GLU A 113 5.09 12.32 16.88
N SER A 114 5.73 12.74 15.77
CA SER A 114 5.60 12.07 14.48
C SER A 114 6.15 10.65 14.53
N SER A 115 7.27 10.43 15.24
CA SER A 115 7.85 9.09 15.40
C SER A 115 6.97 8.16 16.22
N SER A 116 6.38 8.65 17.31
CA SER A 116 5.46 7.89 18.16
C SER A 116 4.17 7.54 17.43
N LYS A 117 3.65 8.50 16.65
CA LYS A 117 2.49 8.25 15.78
C LYS A 117 2.78 7.14 14.78
N LEU A 118 3.90 7.23 14.06
CA LEU A 118 4.25 6.25 13.04
C LEU A 118 4.46 4.84 13.63
N LEU A 119 5.08 4.75 14.81
CA LEU A 119 5.24 3.49 15.53
C LEU A 119 3.90 2.91 15.98
N LYS A 120 2.97 3.75 16.45
CA LYS A 120 1.62 3.30 16.79
C LYS A 120 0.89 2.78 15.55
N GLU A 121 0.93 3.52 14.45
CA GLU A 121 0.33 3.11 13.18
C GLU A 121 0.92 1.80 12.66
N SER A 122 2.23 1.57 12.80
CA SER A 122 2.87 0.31 12.37
C SER A 122 2.41 -0.87 13.21
N ILE A 123 2.28 -0.70 14.53
CA ILE A 123 1.76 -1.74 15.43
C ILE A 123 0.30 -2.05 15.08
N SER A 124 -0.56 -1.03 14.97
CA SER A 124 -1.98 -1.24 14.66
C SER A 124 -2.19 -1.91 13.29
N LEU A 125 -1.39 -1.54 12.29
CA LEU A 125 -1.47 -2.14 10.96
C LEU A 125 -0.98 -3.60 10.97
N PHE A 126 0.07 -3.91 11.74
CA PHE A 126 0.54 -5.27 11.98
C PHE A 126 -0.53 -6.13 12.67
N GLU A 127 -1.14 -5.63 13.75
CA GLU A 127 -2.21 -6.33 14.48
C GLU A 127 -3.44 -6.59 13.60
N SER A 128 -3.73 -5.67 12.69
CA SER A 128 -4.79 -5.83 11.68
C SER A 128 -4.49 -6.96 10.69
N GLY A 129 -3.22 -7.29 10.48
CA GLY A 129 -2.82 -8.54 9.84
C GLY A 129 -2.07 -8.40 8.52
N VAL A 130 -1.37 -7.29 8.28
CA VAL A 130 -0.38 -7.26 7.19
C VAL A 130 0.71 -8.33 7.43
N PHE A 131 1.17 -8.98 6.37
CA PHE A 131 2.26 -9.97 6.49
C PHE A 131 3.66 -9.33 6.39
N SER A 132 3.72 -8.11 5.87
CA SER A 132 4.95 -7.32 5.71
C SER A 132 4.61 -5.84 5.59
N MET A 133 5.63 -4.98 5.69
CA MET A 133 5.45 -3.54 5.62
C MET A 133 6.61 -2.84 4.91
N VAL A 134 6.29 -1.86 4.07
CA VAL A 134 7.23 -0.87 3.56
C VAL A 134 7.27 0.33 4.50
N LEU A 135 8.46 0.76 4.88
CA LEU A 135 8.71 2.00 5.62
C LEU A 135 9.49 2.95 4.71
N GLU A 136 8.81 3.93 4.11
CA GLU A 136 9.41 4.81 3.12
C GLU A 136 9.82 6.15 3.74
N MET A 137 11.07 6.55 3.50
CA MET A 137 11.61 7.86 3.87
C MET A 137 11.38 8.26 5.34
N ILE A 138 11.77 7.37 6.24
CA ILE A 138 11.76 7.55 7.70
C ILE A 138 13.19 7.58 8.26
N PRO A 139 13.44 8.13 9.47
CA PRO A 139 14.73 7.99 10.13
C PRO A 139 15.12 6.53 10.33
N ALA A 140 16.39 6.18 10.04
CA ALA A 140 16.88 4.81 10.14
C ALA A 140 16.74 4.22 11.55
N GLU A 141 16.98 5.02 12.59
CA GLU A 141 16.81 4.58 13.99
C GLU A 141 15.36 4.31 14.37
N LEU A 142 14.40 4.96 13.71
CA LEU A 142 12.99 4.63 13.88
C LEU A 142 12.65 3.32 13.17
N GLY A 143 13.16 3.10 11.95
CA GLY A 143 12.92 1.86 11.20
C GLY A 143 13.54 0.59 11.79
N LYS A 144 14.50 0.73 12.73
CA LYS A 144 15.06 -0.41 13.49
C LYS A 144 14.20 -0.84 14.68
N LYS A 145 13.33 0.04 15.17
CA LYS A 145 12.45 -0.22 16.32
C LYS A 145 11.21 -0.99 15.87
#